data_AF-A0A0J1I3N8-F1
#
_entry.id   AF-A0A0J1I3N8-F1
#
_cell.length_a   1.000
_cell.length_b   1.000
_cell.length_c   1.000
_cell.angle_alpha   90.00
_cell.angle_beta   90.00
_cell.angle_gamma   90.00
#
_symmetry.space_group_name_H-M   'P 1'
#
loop_
_entity.id
_entity.type
_entity.pdbx_description
1 polymer ?
#
loop_
_entity_poly.entity_id
_entity_poly.type
_entity_poly.pdbx_seq_one_letter_code
_entity_poly.pdbx_strand_id
1 'polypeptide(L)' 'MKTAFEKGAEAAVKGAEYTKEIVARMGRAGTVGERSLGYPDAGAHALGVIFTEIAGSLK' A
#
# COMPACT_ATOMS: atom_id res chain seq x y z
N MET A 1 -18.28 12.50 3.16
CA MET A 1 -17.71 11.14 3.33
C MET A 1 -17.09 10.61 2.06
N LYS A 2 -17.79 10.62 0.91
CA LYS A 2 -17.27 10.16 -0.39
C LYS A 2 -15.85 10.66 -0.73
N THR A 3 -15.64 11.97 -0.66
CA THR A 3 -14.32 12.59 -0.89
C THR A 3 -13.23 12.15 0.11
N ALA A 4 -13.60 11.78 1.34
CA ALA A 4 -12.62 11.30 2.32
C ALA A 4 -12.13 9.89 1.97
N PHE A 5 -13.03 9.02 1.53
CA PHE A 5 -12.68 7.66 1.10
C PHE A 5 -11.91 7.66 -0.23
N GLU A 6 -12.27 8.52 -1.18
CA GLU A 6 -11.51 8.70 -2.43
C GLU A 6 -10.07 9.14 -2.13
N LYS A 7 -9.90 10.17 -1.29
CA LYS A 7 -8.55 10.62 -0.85
C LYS A 7 -7.81 9.54 -0.06
N GLY A 8 -8.51 8.77 0.76
CA GLY A 8 -7.94 7.64 1.50
C GLY A 8 -7.42 6.55 0.56
N ALA A 9 -8.18 6.19 -0.48
CA ALA A 9 -7.77 5.23 -1.49
C ALA A 9 -6.54 5.71 -2.26
N GLU A 10 -6.53 6.97 -2.72
CA GLU A 10 -5.35 7.54 -3.39
C GLU A 10 -4.12 7.53 -2.48
N ALA A 11 -4.28 7.88 -1.20
CA ALA A 11 -3.18 7.87 -0.24
C ALA A 11 -2.66 6.45 0.03
N ALA A 12 -3.56 5.46 0.14
CA ALA A 12 -3.19 4.06 0.34
C ALA A 12 -2.41 3.50 -0.85
N VAL A 13 -2.87 3.77 -2.09
CA VAL A 13 -2.17 3.35 -3.31
C VAL A 13 -0.79 4.00 -3.43
N LYS A 14 -0.69 5.32 -3.20
CA LYS A 14 0.59 6.04 -3.20
C LYS A 14 1.53 5.53 -2.11
N GLY A 15 1.01 5.29 -0.91
CA GLY A 15 1.77 4.74 0.21
C GLY A 15 2.30 3.35 -0.09
N ALA A 16 1.48 2.48 -0.69
CA ALA A 16 1.89 1.14 -1.11
C ALA A 16 3.04 1.19 -2.12
N GLU A 17 2.92 2.01 -3.16
CA GLU A 17 3.98 2.15 -4.17
C GLU A 17 5.29 2.67 -3.55
N TYR A 18 5.19 3.63 -2.63
CA TYR A 18 6.35 4.21 -1.96
C TYR A 18 7.14 3.19 -1.12
N THR A 19 6.50 2.12 -0.64
CA THR A 19 7.19 1.10 0.16
C THR A 19 8.35 0.42 -0.57
N LYS A 20 8.37 0.45 -1.91
CA LYS A 20 9.49 -0.07 -2.72
C LYS A 20 10.81 0.67 -2.48
N GLU A 21 10.74 1.89 -1.95
CA GLU A 21 11.91 2.72 -1.60
C GLU A 21 12.42 2.43 -0.18
N ILE A 22 11.77 1.52 0.56
CA ILE A 22 12.08 1.21 1.95
C ILE A 22 12.71 -0.18 2.03
N VAL A 23 13.87 -0.28 2.70
CA VAL A 23 14.44 -1.58 3.05
C VAL A 23 13.54 -2.27 4.08
N ALA A 24 13.02 -3.45 3.76
CA ALA A 24 12.16 -4.20 4.64
C ALA A 24 12.94 -4.67 5.88
N ARG A 25 12.39 -4.37 7.07
CA ARG A 25 12.97 -4.78 8.36
C ARG A 25 12.09 -5.76 9.13
N MET A 26 10.89 -6.04 8.63
CA MET A 26 9.87 -6.85 9.29
C MET A 26 9.21 -7.83 8.32
N GLY A 27 8.52 -8.85 8.86
CA GLY A 27 7.84 -9.87 8.08
C GLY A 27 8.77 -10.76 7.25
N ARG A 28 8.21 -11.48 6.28
CA ARG A 28 8.99 -12.39 5.41
C ARG A 28 10.00 -11.62 4.54
N ALA A 29 9.63 -10.44 4.05
CA ALA A 29 10.51 -9.57 3.26
C ALA A 29 11.73 -9.08 4.05
N GLY A 30 11.65 -8.99 5.38
CA GLY A 30 12.80 -8.65 6.22
C GLY A 30 13.98 -9.62 6.08
N THR A 31 13.75 -10.87 5.67
CA THR A 31 14.82 -11.86 5.47
C THR A 31 15.68 -11.59 4.23
N VAL A 32 15.17 -10.83 3.26
CA VAL A 32 15.92 -10.49 2.04
C VAL A 32 16.60 -9.12 2.12
N GLY A 33 16.37 -8.34 3.19
CA GLY A 33 17.08 -7.10 3.49
C GLY A 33 17.07 -6.11 2.33
N GLU A 34 18.24 -5.58 1.94
CA GLU A 34 18.38 -4.62 0.84
C GLU A 34 17.83 -5.12 -0.50
N ARG A 35 17.72 -6.44 -0.69
CA ARG A 35 17.12 -7.03 -1.90
C ARG A 35 15.60 -6.83 -1.96
N SER A 36 14.97 -6.32 -0.91
CA SER A 36 13.56 -5.93 -0.93
C SER A 36 13.32 -4.62 -1.69
N LEU A 37 14.35 -3.79 -1.88
CA LEU A 37 14.22 -2.52 -2.60
C LEU A 37 13.73 -2.74 -4.04
N GLY A 38 12.85 -1.87 -4.50
CA GLY A 38 12.20 -1.95 -5.81
C GLY A 38 10.93 -2.82 -5.83
N TYR A 39 10.59 -3.51 -4.74
CA TYR A 39 9.36 -4.30 -4.63
C TYR A 39 8.40 -3.67 -3.61
N PRO A 40 7.19 -3.26 -4.02
CA PRO A 40 6.17 -2.82 -3.09
C PRO A 40 5.82 -3.91 -2.06
N ASP A 41 5.59 -3.51 -0.81
CA ASP A 41 5.08 -4.39 0.24
C ASP A 41 3.69 -4.91 -0.14
N ALA A 42 3.54 -6.23 -0.12
CA ALA A 42 2.30 -6.90 -0.52
C ALA A 42 1.11 -6.54 0.39
N GLY A 43 1.33 -6.34 1.69
CA GLY A 43 0.30 -5.94 2.64
C GLY A 43 -0.14 -4.50 2.42
N ALA A 44 0.81 -3.59 2.19
CA ALA A 44 0.49 -2.20 1.84
C ALA A 44 -0.27 -2.13 0.51
N HIS A 45 0.14 -2.91 -0.49
CA HIS A 45 -0.57 -3.00 -1.77
C HIS A 45 -2.01 -3.52 -1.60
N ALA A 46 -2.20 -4.57 -0.79
CA ALA A 46 -3.53 -5.09 -0.47
C ALA A 46 -4.43 -4.04 0.19
N LEU A 47 -3.88 -3.22 1.10
CA LEU A 47 -4.61 -2.08 1.68
C LEU A 47 -5.01 -1.05 0.63
N GLY A 48 -4.13 -0.75 -0.34
CA GLY A 48 -4.47 0.09 -1.49
C GLY A 48 -5.70 -0.41 -2.23
N VAL A 49 -5.71 -1.70 -2.60
CA VAL A 49 -6.86 -2.34 -3.27
C VAL A 49 -8.13 -2.26 -2.42
N ILE A 50 -8.06 -2.63 -1.13
CA ILE A 50 -9.22 -2.62 -0.23
C ILE A 50 -9.83 -1.21 -0.13
N PHE A 51 -9.00 -0.18 0.04
CA PHE A 51 -9.49 1.20 0.14
C PHE A 51 -10.11 1.68 -1.16
N THR A 52 -9.52 1.33 -2.31
CA THR A 52 -10.10 1.61 -3.63
C THR A 52 -11.48 0.98 -3.80
N GLU A 53 -11.64 -0.28 -3.41
CA GLU A 53 -12.94 -0.98 -3.49
C GLU A 53 -13.99 -0.38 -2.53
N ILE A 54 -13.59 -0.02 -1.31
CA ILE A 54 -14.49 0.66 -0.37
C ILE A 54 -14.93 2.02 -0.94
N ALA A 55 -14.00 2.81 -1.48
CA ALA A 55 -14.32 4.10 -2.08
C ALA A 55 -15.28 3.96 -3.27
N GLY A 56 -15.09 2.95 -4.12
CA GLY A 56 -15.99 2.65 -5.25
C GLY A 56 -17.37 2.11 -4.84
N SER A 57 -17.46 1.43 -3.69
CA SER A 57 -18.72 0.86 -3.18
C SER A 57 -19.62 1.90 -2.49
N LEU A 58 -19.06 3.03 -2.07
CA LEU A 58 -19.79 4.12 -1.43
C LEU A 58 -20.40 5.04 -2.50
N LYS A 59 -21.67 4.76 -2.87
CA LYS A 59 -22.49 5.63 -3.73
C LYS A 59 -22.87 6.93 -3.03
#